data_AF-A0A941YVY9-F1
#
_entry.id   AF-A0A941YVY9-F1
#
_cell.length_a   1.000
_cell.length_b   1.000
_cell.length_c   1.000
_cell.angle_alpha   90.00
_cell.angle_beta   90.00
_cell.angle_gamma   90.00
#
_symmetry.space_group_name_H-M   'P 1'
#
loop_
_entity.id
_entity.type
_entity.pdbx_description
1 polymer ?
#
loop_
_entity_poly.entity_id
_entity_poly.type
_entity_poly.pdbx_seq_one_letter_code
_entity_poly.pdbx_strand_id
1 'polypeptide(L)'
;MTPPFNPGEHGGESRDGGFMGEMRLALAGAAAIALAACSPYRYSTEVGKFSTSVDTLASAFTSGYDAPTSDRTAALQIQLIDERAPVVLSPGCALRPGRLPDSKAPCAVLRATAPVPPPIRIPDTPTANEIDLAATRDDTMKALKVLKDYAKGLAAVTNAADRAAYDAAVAQLASAVGALTSAAAKGMPGAGTVATASVNLLGWLVGEALDQQRYDTLRSAVLTVDTPLPEEGSSRDGSRSGAAAARADAPPPTDAERKAEQQRAAARKPIHIVATTFGKGLLAVSVARQEWLYEEGRVLAYRLNAGLSTADYRQRLADTQAVVAAINGLRNADPTGTAQDMAKAHDALAAALRNPKTAYADLLAAIGTFADKVAAVQSALAAAGPSATKKGS
;
A
#
# COMPACT_ATOMS: atom_id res chain seq x y z
N MET A 1 -30.55 35.40 8.67
CA MET A 1 -30.83 35.19 10.10
C MET A 1 -29.59 34.58 10.73
N THR A 2 -28.78 35.45 11.34
CA THR A 2 -27.53 35.15 12.04
C THR A 2 -27.79 35.19 13.54
N PRO A 3 -27.26 34.27 14.35
CA PRO A 3 -27.17 34.47 15.79
C PRO A 3 -25.86 35.17 16.19
N PRO A 4 -25.83 35.87 17.34
CA PRO A 4 -24.79 36.85 17.67
C PRO A 4 -23.62 36.30 18.50
N PHE A 5 -22.53 37.06 18.39
CA PHE A 5 -21.30 37.07 19.17
C PHE A 5 -21.56 37.33 20.66
N ASN A 6 -20.78 36.72 21.55
CA ASN A 6 -20.81 36.98 23.00
C ASN A 6 -19.38 37.12 23.54
N PRO A 7 -18.94 38.31 24.01
CA PRO A 7 -17.70 38.49 24.74
C PRO A 7 -17.99 38.61 26.25
N GLY A 8 -17.39 37.74 27.05
CA GLY A 8 -17.45 37.79 28.51
C GLY A 8 -16.08 38.05 29.10
N GLU A 9 -15.81 39.31 29.47
CA GLU A 9 -14.75 39.75 30.36
C GLU A 9 -15.15 39.55 31.83
N HIS A 10 -14.24 38.99 32.63
CA HIS A 10 -14.08 39.22 34.08
C HIS A 10 -12.57 39.05 34.35
N GLY A 11 -11.80 40.09 34.73
CA GLY A 11 -11.72 40.66 36.09
C GLY A 11 -11.24 39.58 37.06
N GLY A 12 -10.06 39.56 37.67
CA GLY A 12 -9.06 40.57 37.99
C GLY A 12 -8.61 40.25 39.42
N GLU A 13 -7.36 39.79 39.63
CA GLU A 13 -6.77 39.73 40.98
C GLU A 13 -5.26 39.98 40.90
N SER A 14 -4.87 41.20 41.31
CA SER A 14 -3.50 41.59 41.60
C SER A 14 -3.03 40.96 42.90
N ARG A 15 -1.90 40.25 42.84
CA ARG A 15 -1.00 40.07 43.98
C ARG A 15 0.44 40.31 43.53
N ASP A 16 0.89 41.53 43.79
CA ASP A 16 2.30 41.89 43.84
C ASP A 16 2.97 41.19 45.03
N GLY A 17 4.10 40.54 44.78
CA GLY A 17 4.88 39.84 45.79
C GLY A 17 6.15 39.23 45.22
N GLY A 18 7.09 40.10 44.82
CA GLY A 18 8.54 39.85 44.70
C GLY A 18 9.03 38.45 44.31
N PHE A 19 9.15 38.16 43.01
CA PHE A 19 9.97 37.04 42.51
C PHE A 19 10.50 37.26 41.07
N MET A 20 10.79 38.51 40.69
CA MET A 20 11.18 38.86 39.30
C MET A 20 12.69 38.88 39.01
N GLY A 21 13.54 38.40 39.94
CA GLY A 21 14.99 38.38 39.78
C GLY A 21 15.58 37.13 39.12
N GLU A 22 14.97 35.95 39.31
CA GLU A 22 15.57 34.66 38.90
C GLU A 22 14.88 34.00 37.69
N MET A 23 13.71 34.47 37.30
CA MET A 23 12.92 33.86 36.22
C MET A 23 13.43 34.19 34.80
N ARG A 24 14.28 35.21 34.65
CA ARG A 24 14.87 35.61 33.36
C ARG A 24 16.10 34.78 32.97
N LEU A 25 16.77 34.11 33.92
CA LEU A 25 17.88 33.19 33.62
C LEU A 25 17.38 31.78 33.28
N ALA A 26 16.28 31.33 33.89
CA ALA A 26 15.65 30.03 33.58
C ALA A 26 14.98 30.00 32.18
N LEU A 27 14.40 31.11 31.72
CA LEU A 27 13.75 31.20 30.41
C LEU A 27 14.76 31.21 29.24
N ALA A 28 15.96 31.77 29.46
CA ALA A 28 17.04 31.76 28.46
C ALA A 28 17.71 30.37 28.35
N GLY A 29 17.81 29.61 29.45
CA GLY A 29 18.29 28.23 29.46
C GLY A 29 17.31 27.24 28.79
N ALA A 30 16.01 27.39 29.02
CA ALA A 30 14.98 26.55 28.39
C ALA A 30 14.88 26.75 26.86
N ALA A 31 15.07 27.98 26.37
CA ALA A 31 15.08 28.28 24.94
C ALA A 31 16.32 27.71 24.20
N ALA A 32 17.47 27.65 24.86
CA ALA A 32 18.69 27.05 24.27
C ALA A 32 18.62 25.51 24.18
N ILE A 33 17.96 24.84 25.14
CA ILE A 33 17.71 23.39 25.10
C ILE A 33 16.64 23.05 24.06
N ALA A 34 15.63 23.91 23.86
CA ALA A 34 14.62 23.73 22.82
C ALA A 34 15.19 23.86 21.40
N LEU A 35 16.24 24.67 21.18
CA LEU A 35 16.83 24.85 19.84
C LEU A 35 17.83 23.74 19.46
N ALA A 36 18.51 23.11 20.43
CA ALA A 36 19.39 21.96 20.17
C ALA A 36 18.59 20.66 19.89
N ALA A 37 17.32 20.59 20.31
CA ALA A 37 16.44 19.44 20.06
C ALA A 37 15.76 19.46 18.67
N CYS A 38 16.02 20.47 17.82
CA CYS A 38 15.22 20.74 16.63
C CYS A 38 15.92 20.61 15.27
N SER A 39 17.18 20.15 15.17
CA SER A 39 17.69 19.75 13.85
C SER A 39 17.19 18.34 13.55
N PRO A 40 16.22 18.16 12.61
CA PRO A 40 15.72 16.83 12.30
C PRO A 40 16.89 15.93 11.87
N TYR A 41 16.90 14.71 12.40
CA TYR A 41 17.86 13.69 12.02
C TYR A 41 17.92 13.58 10.48
N ARG A 42 19.12 13.53 9.91
CA ARG A 42 19.38 13.74 8.46
C ARG A 42 18.56 12.86 7.50
N TYR A 43 18.01 11.73 7.97
CA TYR A 43 17.21 10.80 7.19
C TYR A 43 15.72 10.75 7.57
N SER A 44 15.24 11.57 8.51
CA SER A 44 13.87 11.48 9.03
C SER A 44 12.82 11.74 7.96
N THR A 45 13.10 12.66 7.02
CA THR A 45 12.18 13.01 5.93
C THR A 45 12.05 11.85 4.94
N GLU A 46 13.17 11.23 4.59
CA GLU A 46 13.29 10.15 3.62
C GLU A 46 12.65 8.88 4.17
N VAL A 47 13.00 8.51 5.40
CA VAL A 47 12.41 7.36 6.10
C VAL A 47 10.91 7.59 6.33
N GLY A 48 10.49 8.81 6.64
CA GLY A 48 9.08 9.20 6.73
C GLY A 48 8.34 8.97 5.40
N LYS A 49 8.87 9.49 4.29
CA LYS A 49 8.30 9.28 2.94
C LYS A 49 8.22 7.81 2.56
N PHE A 50 9.26 7.03 2.86
CA PHE A 50 9.26 5.59 2.65
C PHE A 50 8.13 4.91 3.44
N SER A 51 8.00 5.23 4.74
CA SER A 51 6.93 4.70 5.58
C SER A 51 5.54 5.07 5.08
N THR A 52 5.31 6.33 4.70
CA THR A 52 4.02 6.78 4.13
C THR A 52 3.71 6.07 2.82
N SER A 53 4.71 5.82 1.98
CA SER A 53 4.54 5.10 0.71
C SER A 53 4.17 3.63 0.95
N VAL A 54 4.80 2.96 1.93
CA VAL A 54 4.41 1.59 2.33
C VAL A 54 2.99 1.56 2.90
N ASP A 55 2.60 2.54 3.72
CA ASP A 55 1.23 2.65 4.23
C ASP A 55 0.20 2.87 3.11
N THR A 56 0.51 3.75 2.14
CA THR A 56 -0.34 4.03 0.98
C THR A 56 -0.52 2.79 0.13
N LEU A 57 0.57 2.07 -0.14
CA LEU A 57 0.56 0.83 -0.91
C LEU A 57 -0.21 -0.29 -0.19
N ALA A 58 -0.13 -0.33 1.15
CA ALA A 58 -0.93 -1.23 1.98
C ALA A 58 -2.43 -0.96 1.85
N SER A 59 -2.82 0.31 1.97
CA SER A 59 -4.21 0.74 1.77
C SER A 59 -4.69 0.43 0.36
N ALA A 60 -3.87 0.68 -0.66
CA ALA A 60 -4.20 0.36 -2.05
C ALA A 60 -4.44 -1.14 -2.26
N PHE A 61 -3.61 -2.01 -1.66
CA PHE A 61 -3.83 -3.46 -1.70
C PHE A 61 -5.15 -3.85 -1.03
N THR A 62 -5.42 -3.38 0.19
CA THR A 62 -6.67 -3.71 0.91
C THR A 62 -7.90 -3.24 0.14
N SER A 63 -7.91 -1.98 -0.32
CA SER A 63 -9.02 -1.46 -1.12
C SER A 63 -9.17 -2.19 -2.45
N GLY A 64 -8.07 -2.50 -3.14
CA GLY A 64 -8.08 -3.25 -4.39
C GLY A 64 -8.60 -4.69 -4.22
N TYR A 65 -8.33 -5.32 -3.07
CA TYR A 65 -8.85 -6.65 -2.74
C TYR A 65 -10.36 -6.62 -2.46
N ASP A 66 -10.86 -5.61 -1.75
CA ASP A 66 -12.29 -5.50 -1.41
C ASP A 66 -13.14 -5.07 -2.62
N ALA A 67 -12.54 -4.39 -3.60
CA ALA A 67 -13.24 -3.83 -4.76
C ALA A 67 -13.95 -4.89 -5.64
N PRO A 68 -13.34 -6.02 -6.06
CA PRO A 68 -14.03 -7.07 -6.82
C PRO A 68 -15.32 -7.57 -6.13
N THR A 69 -15.29 -7.77 -4.81
CA THR A 69 -16.49 -8.21 -4.06
C THR A 69 -17.58 -7.13 -4.06
N SER A 70 -17.18 -5.86 -3.87
CA SER A 70 -18.10 -4.73 -3.91
C SER A 70 -18.75 -4.58 -5.28
N ASP A 71 -17.95 -4.61 -6.34
CA ASP A 71 -18.43 -4.51 -7.71
C ASP A 71 -19.34 -5.67 -8.09
N ARG A 72 -19.00 -6.88 -7.68
CA ARG A 72 -19.82 -8.05 -7.90
C ARG A 72 -21.17 -7.93 -7.23
N THR A 73 -21.19 -7.47 -5.98
CA THR A 73 -22.44 -7.21 -5.25
C THR A 73 -23.28 -6.15 -5.97
N ALA A 74 -22.65 -5.07 -6.45
CA ALA A 74 -23.33 -4.03 -7.21
C ALA A 74 -23.91 -4.56 -8.53
N ALA A 75 -23.16 -5.39 -9.26
CA ALA A 75 -23.59 -5.93 -10.53
C ALA A 75 -24.69 -7.00 -10.39
N LEU A 76 -24.62 -7.86 -9.36
CA LEU A 76 -25.71 -8.75 -8.99
C LEU A 76 -26.97 -7.96 -8.61
N GLN A 77 -26.83 -6.84 -7.88
CA GLN A 77 -27.96 -5.97 -7.57
C GLN A 77 -28.58 -5.37 -8.83
N ILE A 78 -27.77 -4.96 -9.81
CA ILE A 78 -28.26 -4.47 -11.12
C ILE A 78 -28.97 -5.59 -11.88
N GLN A 79 -28.43 -6.81 -11.91
CA GLN A 79 -29.09 -7.96 -12.54
C GLN A 79 -30.44 -8.26 -11.91
N LEU A 80 -30.51 -8.28 -10.58
CA LEU A 80 -31.76 -8.48 -9.86
C LEU A 80 -32.77 -7.36 -10.10
N ILE A 81 -32.33 -6.16 -10.51
CA ILE A 81 -33.21 -5.07 -10.94
C ILE A 81 -33.65 -5.28 -12.40
N ASP A 82 -32.74 -5.66 -13.29
CA ASP A 82 -33.02 -5.89 -14.71
C ASP A 82 -33.90 -7.13 -14.95
N GLU A 83 -33.80 -8.15 -14.08
CA GLU A 83 -34.67 -9.33 -14.09
C GLU A 83 -36.08 -9.06 -13.54
N ARG A 84 -36.30 -7.92 -12.86
CA ARG A 84 -37.66 -7.53 -12.48
C ARG A 84 -38.45 -7.33 -13.75
N ALA A 85 -39.60 -7.99 -13.83
CA ALA A 85 -40.45 -7.87 -14.99
C ALA A 85 -40.71 -6.39 -15.28
N PRO A 86 -40.43 -5.89 -16.49
CA PRO A 86 -40.64 -4.49 -16.80
C PRO A 86 -42.08 -4.13 -16.49
N VAL A 87 -42.28 -2.99 -15.86
CA VAL A 87 -43.61 -2.50 -15.52
C VAL A 87 -43.95 -1.30 -16.36
N VAL A 88 -45.17 -1.25 -16.85
CA VAL A 88 -45.76 -0.11 -17.56
C VAL A 88 -46.95 0.39 -16.77
N LEU A 89 -47.13 1.70 -16.70
CA LEU A 89 -48.37 2.26 -16.16
C LEU A 89 -49.52 1.93 -17.10
N SER A 90 -50.69 1.64 -16.55
CA SER A 90 -51.91 1.44 -17.32
C SER A 90 -52.16 2.64 -18.25
N PRO A 91 -52.72 2.41 -19.45
CA PRO A 91 -53.03 3.49 -20.39
C PRO A 91 -53.79 4.64 -19.70
N GLY A 92 -53.35 5.88 -19.91
CA GLY A 92 -53.94 7.07 -19.27
C GLY A 92 -53.26 7.55 -17.98
N CYS A 93 -52.29 6.81 -17.45
CA CYS A 93 -51.56 7.15 -16.21
C CYS A 93 -50.19 7.79 -16.43
N ALA A 94 -49.99 8.42 -17.59
CA ALA A 94 -48.75 9.14 -17.85
C ALA A 94 -48.63 10.33 -16.88
N LEU A 95 -47.61 10.28 -16.01
CA LEU A 95 -47.19 11.42 -15.19
C LEU A 95 -46.54 12.47 -16.11
N ARG A 96 -47.36 13.20 -16.87
CA ARG A 96 -46.89 14.41 -17.55
C ARG A 96 -46.92 15.56 -16.54
N PRO A 97 -45.80 16.29 -16.34
CA PRO A 97 -45.82 17.49 -15.52
C PRO A 97 -46.91 18.45 -15.99
N GLY A 98 -47.85 18.81 -15.11
CA GLY A 98 -48.91 19.78 -15.40
C GLY A 98 -50.21 19.24 -16.01
N ARG A 99 -50.40 17.93 -16.16
CA ARG A 99 -51.72 17.34 -16.48
C ARG A 99 -52.12 16.32 -15.43
N LEU A 100 -53.25 16.58 -14.76
CA LEU A 100 -53.94 15.55 -13.99
C LEU A 100 -54.48 14.49 -14.96
N PRO A 101 -54.39 13.19 -14.63
CA PRO A 101 -54.92 12.14 -15.49
C PRO A 101 -56.45 12.29 -15.62
N ASP A 102 -56.95 12.46 -16.85
CA ASP A 102 -58.38 12.52 -17.17
C ASP A 102 -59.10 11.15 -17.05
N SER A 103 -58.38 10.11 -16.63
CA SER A 103 -58.89 8.75 -16.51
C SER A 103 -59.58 8.53 -15.16
N LYS A 104 -60.88 8.17 -15.19
CA LYS A 104 -61.61 7.64 -14.03
C LYS A 104 -61.13 6.25 -13.59
N ALA A 105 -60.36 5.54 -14.42
CA ALA A 105 -59.80 4.24 -14.05
C ALA A 105 -58.57 4.43 -13.13
N PRO A 106 -58.46 3.67 -12.04
CA PRO A 106 -57.33 3.77 -11.12
C PRO A 106 -56.03 3.40 -11.85
N CYS A 107 -54.96 4.16 -11.56
CA CYS A 107 -53.66 3.86 -12.13
C CYS A 107 -53.13 2.54 -11.60
N ALA A 108 -52.86 1.62 -12.53
CA ALA A 108 -52.30 0.31 -12.25
C ALA A 108 -50.90 0.20 -12.86
N VAL A 109 -50.04 -0.56 -12.17
CA VAL A 109 -48.73 -0.97 -12.68
C VAL A 109 -48.93 -2.34 -13.34
N LEU A 110 -48.79 -2.42 -14.66
CA LEU A 110 -48.98 -3.63 -15.45
C LEU A 110 -47.62 -4.22 -15.82
N ARG A 111 -47.54 -5.55 -15.94
CA ARG A 111 -46.35 -6.22 -16.49
C ARG A 111 -46.26 -5.92 -17.99
N ALA A 112 -45.13 -5.38 -18.43
CA ALA A 112 -44.88 -5.16 -19.84
C ALA A 112 -44.79 -6.50 -20.58
N THR A 113 -45.45 -6.59 -21.74
CA THR A 113 -45.54 -7.80 -22.56
C THR A 113 -44.42 -7.92 -23.59
N ALA A 114 -43.53 -6.92 -23.67
CA ALA A 114 -42.40 -6.94 -24.59
C ALA A 114 -41.38 -8.01 -24.19
N PRO A 115 -40.72 -8.68 -25.15
CA PRO A 115 -39.62 -9.60 -24.86
C PRO A 115 -38.52 -8.84 -24.12
N VAL A 116 -38.23 -9.25 -22.89
CA VAL A 116 -37.08 -8.74 -22.15
C VAL A 116 -35.84 -9.34 -22.82
N PRO A 117 -34.83 -8.55 -23.20
CA PRO A 117 -33.57 -9.12 -23.64
C PRO A 117 -33.04 -10.08 -22.57
N PRO A 118 -32.42 -11.21 -22.95
CA PRO A 118 -31.96 -12.19 -21.98
C PRO A 118 -31.03 -11.49 -20.96
N PRO A 119 -31.20 -11.77 -19.66
CA PRO A 119 -30.34 -11.17 -18.64
C PRO A 119 -28.90 -11.53 -18.95
N ILE A 120 -28.02 -10.54 -18.91
CA ILE A 120 -26.59 -10.80 -19.00
C ILE A 120 -26.22 -11.51 -17.71
N ARG A 121 -25.88 -12.79 -17.77
CA ARG A 121 -25.47 -13.56 -16.61
C ARG A 121 -24.02 -13.25 -16.27
N ILE A 122 -23.80 -12.79 -15.04
CA ILE A 122 -22.47 -12.72 -14.44
C ILE A 122 -22.27 -14.08 -13.79
N PRO A 123 -21.10 -14.72 -13.95
CA PRO A 123 -20.85 -16.00 -13.32
C PRO A 123 -21.09 -15.94 -11.80
N ASP A 124 -21.91 -16.86 -11.27
CA ASP A 124 -22.12 -17.02 -9.83
C ASP A 124 -20.93 -17.72 -9.16
N THR A 125 -20.02 -18.29 -9.94
CA THR A 125 -18.79 -18.90 -9.45
C THR A 125 -17.64 -17.91 -9.50
N PRO A 126 -16.79 -17.86 -8.47
CA PRO A 126 -15.55 -17.11 -8.55
C PRO A 126 -14.70 -17.52 -9.75
N THR A 127 -13.95 -16.59 -10.34
CA THR A 127 -12.99 -16.93 -11.40
C THR A 127 -11.77 -17.66 -10.82
N ALA A 128 -10.98 -18.34 -11.66
CA ALA A 128 -9.73 -18.97 -11.21
C ALA A 128 -8.79 -17.95 -10.55
N ASN A 129 -8.74 -16.72 -11.06
CA ASN A 129 -7.93 -15.65 -10.48
C ASN A 129 -8.48 -15.15 -9.14
N GLU A 130 -9.79 -15.18 -8.91
CA GLU A 130 -10.36 -14.88 -7.59
C GLU A 130 -10.02 -15.97 -6.56
N ILE A 131 -9.99 -17.24 -6.98
CA ILE A 131 -9.56 -18.36 -6.13
C ILE A 131 -8.06 -18.22 -5.78
N ASP A 132 -7.22 -17.96 -6.76
CA ASP A 132 -5.78 -17.74 -6.55
C ASP A 132 -5.51 -16.48 -5.72
N LEU A 133 -6.30 -15.42 -5.91
CA LEU A 133 -6.24 -14.21 -5.11
C LEU A 133 -6.59 -14.49 -3.64
N ALA A 134 -7.65 -15.26 -3.38
CA ALA A 134 -8.01 -15.67 -2.03
C ALA A 134 -6.90 -16.52 -1.38
N ALA A 135 -6.29 -17.43 -2.14
CA ALA A 135 -5.18 -18.27 -1.65
C ALA A 135 -3.93 -17.45 -1.30
N THR A 136 -3.63 -16.39 -2.06
CA THR A 136 -2.44 -15.54 -1.85
C THR A 136 -2.67 -14.39 -0.88
N ARG A 137 -3.93 -14.08 -0.54
CA ARG A 137 -4.31 -12.93 0.30
C ARG A 137 -3.64 -12.96 1.67
N ASP A 138 -3.77 -14.07 2.39
CA ASP A 138 -3.34 -14.15 3.78
C ASP A 138 -1.83 -13.96 3.90
N ASP A 139 -1.07 -14.55 2.98
CA ASP A 139 0.38 -14.42 2.96
C ASP A 139 0.81 -13.01 2.52
N THR A 140 0.09 -12.41 1.57
CA THR A 140 0.31 -11.02 1.17
C THR A 140 0.03 -10.05 2.31
N MET A 141 -1.07 -10.24 3.05
CA MET A 141 -1.43 -9.40 4.20
C MET A 141 -0.44 -9.54 5.35
N LYS A 142 0.07 -10.76 5.60
CA LYS A 142 1.16 -10.98 6.57
C LYS A 142 2.43 -10.25 6.14
N ALA A 143 2.86 -10.41 4.88
CA ALA A 143 4.01 -9.72 4.31
C ALA A 143 3.88 -8.19 4.43
N LEU A 144 2.70 -7.67 4.07
CA LEU A 144 2.38 -6.25 4.12
C LEU A 144 2.41 -5.69 5.54
N LYS A 145 1.81 -6.41 6.51
CA LYS A 145 1.85 -6.02 7.92
C LYS A 145 3.30 -5.90 8.41
N VAL A 146 4.13 -6.89 8.07
CA VAL A 146 5.53 -6.92 8.48
C VAL A 146 6.34 -5.77 7.85
N LEU A 147 6.13 -5.47 6.56
CA LEU A 147 6.74 -4.32 5.90
C LEU A 147 6.32 -2.99 6.54
N LYS A 148 5.04 -2.85 6.85
CA LYS A 148 4.48 -1.65 7.49
C LYS A 148 5.05 -1.45 8.90
N ASP A 149 5.08 -2.50 9.71
CA ASP A 149 5.64 -2.44 11.06
C ASP A 149 7.14 -2.09 11.03
N TYR A 150 7.87 -2.63 10.05
CA TYR A 150 9.28 -2.32 9.82
C TYR A 150 9.48 -0.85 9.42
N ALA A 151 8.77 -0.37 8.40
CA ALA A 151 8.89 1.01 7.93
C ALA A 151 8.51 2.03 9.02
N LYS A 152 7.47 1.73 9.81
CA LYS A 152 7.08 2.53 10.97
C LYS A 152 8.11 2.50 12.08
N GLY A 153 8.73 1.35 12.35
CA GLY A 153 9.83 1.24 13.30
C GLY A 153 11.01 2.11 12.90
N LEU A 154 11.40 2.11 11.62
CA LEU A 154 12.46 3.00 11.11
C LEU A 154 12.09 4.47 11.34
N ALA A 155 10.87 4.87 10.96
CA ALA A 155 10.40 6.25 11.12
C ALA A 155 10.34 6.66 12.60
N ALA A 156 9.85 5.78 13.48
CA ALA A 156 9.79 6.03 14.91
C ALA A 156 11.17 6.25 15.52
N VAL A 157 12.19 5.46 15.14
CA VAL A 157 13.56 5.66 15.61
C VAL A 157 14.10 7.02 15.15
N THR A 158 13.87 7.40 13.89
CA THR A 158 14.34 8.69 13.37
C THR A 158 13.60 9.91 13.94
N ASN A 159 12.36 9.73 14.43
CA ASN A 159 11.49 10.79 14.93
C ASN A 159 11.31 10.79 16.45
N ALA A 160 11.97 9.89 17.19
CA ALA A 160 11.89 9.87 18.64
C ALA A 160 12.27 11.24 19.20
N ALA A 161 11.53 11.82 20.14
CA ALA A 161 11.86 13.14 20.70
C ALA A 161 12.87 13.05 21.85
N ASP A 162 12.80 11.96 22.61
CA ASP A 162 13.57 11.74 23.83
C ASP A 162 14.03 10.28 23.92
N ARG A 163 14.70 9.95 25.03
CA ARG A 163 15.24 8.61 25.28
C ARG A 163 14.15 7.55 25.43
N ALA A 164 13.04 7.87 26.10
CA ALA A 164 11.96 6.91 26.31
C ALA A 164 11.23 6.56 25.00
N ALA A 165 10.95 7.59 24.19
CA ALA A 165 10.41 7.41 22.84
C ALA A 165 11.36 6.61 21.95
N TYR A 166 12.67 6.85 22.06
CA TYR A 166 13.69 6.11 21.34
C TYR A 166 13.73 4.63 21.75
N ASP A 167 13.77 4.33 23.05
CA ASP A 167 13.81 2.95 23.54
C ASP A 167 12.57 2.15 23.10
N ALA A 168 11.39 2.78 23.14
CA ALA A 168 10.15 2.18 22.63
C ALA A 168 10.23 1.93 21.10
N ALA A 169 10.72 2.90 20.33
CA ALA A 169 10.89 2.77 18.88
C ALA A 169 11.89 1.68 18.51
N VAL A 170 12.99 1.55 19.24
CA VAL A 170 14.00 0.51 19.03
C VAL A 170 13.41 -0.88 19.30
N ALA A 171 12.66 -1.05 20.39
CA ALA A 171 11.99 -2.32 20.70
C ALA A 171 11.01 -2.72 19.59
N GLN A 172 10.22 -1.75 19.09
CA GLN A 172 9.32 -1.96 17.96
C GLN A 172 10.09 -2.35 16.69
N LEU A 173 11.16 -1.63 16.36
CA LEU A 173 11.96 -1.90 15.16
C LEU A 173 12.64 -3.28 15.24
N ALA A 174 13.20 -3.66 16.38
CA ALA A 174 13.83 -4.96 16.57
C ALA A 174 12.82 -6.11 16.36
N SER A 175 11.60 -5.97 16.91
CA SER A 175 10.51 -6.93 16.68
C SER A 175 10.14 -7.03 15.19
N ALA A 176 10.01 -5.88 14.52
CA ALA A 176 9.66 -5.83 13.10
C ALA A 176 10.75 -6.44 12.20
N VAL A 177 12.03 -6.21 12.49
CA VAL A 177 13.15 -6.85 11.79
C VAL A 177 13.08 -8.37 11.95
N GLY A 178 12.87 -8.87 13.17
CA GLY A 178 12.74 -10.32 13.41
C GLY A 178 11.51 -10.94 12.71
N ALA A 179 10.40 -10.22 12.65
CA ALA A 179 9.22 -10.65 11.89
C ALA A 179 9.51 -10.68 10.38
N LEU A 180 10.27 -9.72 9.87
CA LEU A 180 10.64 -9.62 8.46
C LEU A 180 11.61 -10.72 8.02
N THR A 181 12.64 -11.01 8.82
CA THR A 181 13.51 -12.16 8.55
C THR A 181 12.75 -13.48 8.64
N SER A 182 11.83 -13.62 9.61
CA SER A 182 10.98 -14.82 9.74
C SER A 182 10.02 -15.00 8.58
N ALA A 183 9.40 -13.91 8.10
CA ALA A 183 8.51 -13.94 6.94
C ALA A 183 9.28 -14.32 5.67
N ALA A 184 10.48 -13.77 5.50
CA ALA A 184 11.37 -14.13 4.41
C ALA A 184 11.80 -15.61 4.46
N ALA A 185 12.14 -16.11 5.64
CA ALA A 185 12.50 -17.51 5.85
C ALA A 185 11.34 -18.45 5.49
N LYS A 186 10.10 -18.15 5.86
CA LYS A 186 8.93 -18.98 5.49
C LYS A 186 8.69 -19.06 3.97
N GLY A 187 9.08 -18.02 3.23
CA GLY A 187 9.03 -18.02 1.77
C GLY A 187 10.06 -18.95 1.11
N MET A 188 11.04 -19.44 1.88
CA MET A 188 12.04 -20.42 1.47
C MET A 188 11.77 -21.73 2.22
N PRO A 189 11.22 -22.77 1.57
CA PRO A 189 11.10 -24.09 2.20
C PRO A 189 12.49 -24.54 2.65
N GLY A 190 12.68 -24.73 3.95
CA GLY A 190 14.00 -24.87 4.53
C GLY A 190 14.72 -23.52 4.57
N ALA A 191 14.36 -22.65 5.52
CA ALA A 191 15.28 -21.63 6.03
C ALA A 191 15.21 -21.72 7.56
N GLY A 192 16.22 -22.35 8.18
CA GLY A 192 16.36 -22.48 9.62
C GLY A 192 16.27 -21.13 10.33
N THR A 193 15.76 -21.14 11.55
CA THR A 193 15.57 -19.96 12.40
C THR A 193 16.89 -19.20 12.56
N VAL A 194 17.10 -18.13 11.79
CA VAL A 194 18.27 -17.25 11.95
C VAL A 194 18.11 -16.52 13.27
N ALA A 195 19.00 -16.79 14.23
CA ALA A 195 18.95 -16.22 15.57
C ALA A 195 19.01 -14.68 15.52
N THR A 196 17.93 -14.02 15.92
CA THR A 196 17.79 -12.56 16.07
C THR A 196 18.66 -12.03 17.22
N ALA A 197 19.98 -12.03 17.05
CA ALA A 197 20.93 -11.66 18.10
C ALA A 197 21.66 -10.31 17.88
N SER A 198 21.41 -9.59 16.78
CA SER A 198 22.27 -8.46 16.36
C SER A 198 21.81 -7.05 16.76
N VAL A 199 20.68 -6.88 17.46
CA VAL A 199 20.25 -5.56 17.97
C VAL A 199 20.54 -5.40 19.47
N ASN A 200 21.74 -5.80 19.92
CA ASN A 200 22.19 -5.48 21.27
C ASN A 200 22.65 -4.02 21.30
N LEU A 201 21.83 -3.15 21.89
CA LEU A 201 22.10 -1.72 22.04
C LEU A 201 23.41 -1.50 22.82
N LEU A 202 24.39 -0.93 22.13
CA LEU A 202 25.61 -0.41 22.74
C LEU A 202 25.29 0.75 23.70
N GLY A 203 26.04 0.77 24.80
CA GLY A 203 25.76 1.47 26.04
C GLY A 203 25.76 3.01 25.98
N TRP A 204 25.05 3.52 26.99
CA TRP A 204 24.86 4.90 27.42
C TRP A 204 26.14 5.75 27.51
N LEU A 205 26.19 6.89 26.82
CA LEU A 205 26.94 8.07 27.26
C LEU A 205 26.08 9.32 27.00
N VAL A 206 25.98 10.22 27.97
CA VAL A 206 25.00 11.32 28.04
C VAL A 206 25.46 12.55 27.23
N GLY A 207 24.54 13.18 26.47
CA GLY A 207 24.68 14.57 26.00
C GLY A 207 24.50 14.76 24.48
N GLU A 208 25.32 14.10 23.67
CA GLU A 208 25.28 14.17 22.19
C GLU A 208 24.96 12.81 21.54
N ALA A 209 24.72 11.77 22.34
CA ALA A 209 24.67 10.40 21.85
C ALA A 209 23.34 10.00 21.17
N LEU A 210 22.25 10.76 21.31
CA LEU A 210 20.94 10.27 20.84
C LEU A 210 20.88 10.18 19.31
N ASP A 211 21.41 11.17 18.58
CA ASP A 211 21.43 11.13 17.12
C ASP A 211 22.39 10.06 16.58
N GLN A 212 23.54 9.88 17.23
CA GLN A 212 24.47 8.81 16.89
C GLN A 212 23.83 7.43 17.16
N GLN A 213 23.10 7.27 18.27
CA GLN A 213 22.37 6.05 18.59
C GLN A 213 21.24 5.77 17.59
N ARG A 214 20.49 6.80 17.17
CA ARG A 214 19.51 6.68 16.08
C ARG A 214 20.18 6.22 14.80
N TYR A 215 21.34 6.79 14.45
CA TYR A 215 22.11 6.38 13.29
C TYR A 215 22.56 4.93 13.37
N ASP A 216 23.19 4.53 14.46
CA ASP A 216 23.73 3.19 14.63
C ASP A 216 22.63 2.12 14.68
N THR A 217 21.50 2.42 15.34
CA THR A 217 20.32 1.56 15.32
C THR A 217 19.73 1.43 13.93
N LEU A 218 19.51 2.56 13.24
CA LEU A 218 18.97 2.56 11.88
C LEU A 218 19.87 1.76 10.94
N ARG A 219 21.19 2.01 11.01
CA ARG A 219 22.21 1.29 10.25
C ARG A 219 22.19 -0.20 10.56
N SER A 220 22.21 -0.60 11.83
CA SER A 220 22.18 -2.01 12.22
C SER A 220 20.93 -2.72 11.71
N ALA A 221 19.75 -2.12 11.91
CA ALA A 221 18.47 -2.69 11.49
C ALA A 221 18.37 -2.83 9.96
N VAL A 222 18.73 -1.77 9.21
CA VAL A 222 18.70 -1.78 7.74
C VAL A 222 19.71 -2.79 7.18
N LEU A 223 20.94 -2.82 7.70
CA LEU A 223 21.98 -3.74 7.24
C LEU A 223 21.67 -5.21 7.58
N THR A 224 20.98 -5.46 8.70
CA THR A 224 20.50 -6.81 9.04
C THR A 224 19.49 -7.30 7.99
N VAL A 225 18.54 -6.46 7.60
CA VAL A 225 17.54 -6.77 6.57
C VAL A 225 18.16 -6.82 5.16
N ASP A 226 19.26 -6.11 4.94
CA ASP A 226 20.03 -6.11 3.69
C ASP A 226 20.98 -7.31 3.55
N THR A 227 21.17 -8.09 4.62
CA THR A 227 22.06 -9.25 4.60
C THR A 227 21.33 -10.42 3.93
N PRO A 228 21.90 -11.03 2.87
CA PRO A 228 21.32 -12.22 2.25
C PRO A 228 21.13 -13.33 3.28
N LEU A 229 19.97 -13.99 3.24
CA LEU A 229 19.80 -15.23 3.99
C LEU A 229 20.85 -16.26 3.50
N PRO A 230 21.43 -17.06 4.42
CA PRO A 230 22.32 -18.13 4.03
C PRO A 230 21.60 -19.02 3.02
N GLU A 231 22.31 -19.48 1.98
CA GLU A 231 21.78 -20.57 1.17
C GLU A 231 21.59 -21.74 2.12
N GLU A 232 20.34 -22.11 2.37
CA GLU A 232 20.10 -23.37 3.05
C GLU A 232 20.72 -24.43 2.16
N GLY A 233 21.69 -25.17 2.70
CA GLY A 233 22.43 -26.14 1.94
C GLY A 233 21.44 -27.00 1.15
N SER A 234 21.69 -27.34 -0.11
CA SER A 234 22.85 -28.17 -0.43
C SER A 234 23.47 -28.79 0.84
N SER A 235 22.65 -29.40 1.71
CA SER A 235 22.93 -30.68 2.35
C SER A 235 23.19 -31.67 1.22
N ARG A 236 24.27 -31.44 0.48
CA ARG A 236 25.11 -32.47 -0.08
C ARG A 236 25.72 -33.12 1.14
N ASP A 237 24.91 -33.96 1.76
CA ASP A 237 25.32 -35.06 2.60
C ASP A 237 26.71 -35.54 2.16
N GLY A 238 27.71 -35.36 3.02
CA GLY A 238 28.92 -36.19 3.15
C GLY A 238 29.84 -36.45 1.96
N SER A 239 29.51 -36.09 0.71
CA SER A 239 30.18 -36.62 -0.49
C SER A 239 31.17 -35.62 -1.12
N ARG A 240 31.34 -34.43 -0.52
CA ARG A 240 32.24 -33.39 -1.03
C ARG A 240 33.66 -33.41 -0.45
N SER A 241 33.98 -34.31 0.48
CA SER A 241 35.37 -34.48 0.95
C SER A 241 36.32 -34.89 -0.19
N GLY A 242 35.81 -35.46 -1.29
CA GLY A 242 36.60 -35.78 -2.49
C GLY A 242 36.71 -34.67 -3.55
N ALA A 243 35.86 -33.63 -3.54
CA ALA A 243 35.77 -32.64 -4.62
C ALA A 243 36.57 -31.35 -4.38
N ALA A 244 37.11 -31.15 -3.17
CA ALA A 244 37.96 -29.99 -2.86
C ALA A 244 39.34 -30.07 -3.54
N ALA A 245 39.86 -31.29 -3.76
CA ALA A 245 41.16 -31.50 -4.41
C ALA A 245 41.13 -31.25 -5.94
N ALA A 246 39.97 -31.35 -6.60
CA ALA A 246 39.85 -31.18 -8.05
C ALA A 246 39.59 -29.73 -8.51
N ARG A 247 39.59 -28.74 -7.59
CA ARG A 247 39.24 -27.34 -7.89
C ARG A 247 40.43 -26.38 -7.98
N ALA A 248 41.65 -26.83 -7.73
CA ALA A 248 42.83 -25.98 -7.83
C ALA A 248 43.03 -25.42 -9.26
N ASP A 249 42.56 -26.14 -10.28
CA ASP A 249 42.69 -25.75 -11.70
C ASP A 249 41.39 -25.19 -12.32
N ALA A 250 40.34 -24.94 -11.53
CA ALA A 250 39.12 -24.34 -12.08
C ALA A 250 39.41 -22.88 -12.50
N PRO A 251 39.05 -22.47 -13.73
CA PRO A 251 39.21 -21.09 -14.14
C PRO A 251 38.40 -20.17 -13.20
N PRO A 252 38.89 -18.94 -12.94
CA PRO A 252 38.15 -17.99 -12.13
C PRO A 252 36.76 -17.74 -12.72
N PRO A 253 35.73 -17.52 -11.88
CA PRO A 253 34.38 -17.28 -12.36
C PRO A 253 34.36 -16.06 -13.29
N THR A 254 33.64 -16.19 -14.39
CA THR A 254 33.43 -15.15 -15.39
C THR A 254 32.66 -13.97 -14.79
N ASP A 255 32.72 -12.80 -15.44
CA ASP A 255 31.92 -11.63 -15.03
C ASP A 255 30.41 -11.91 -15.02
N ALA A 256 29.93 -12.70 -15.97
CA ALA A 256 28.53 -13.10 -16.04
C ALA A 256 28.13 -13.97 -14.84
N GLU A 257 28.98 -14.93 -14.46
CA GLU A 257 28.75 -15.77 -13.27
C GLU A 257 28.79 -14.95 -11.99
N ARG A 258 29.75 -14.02 -11.84
CA ARG A 258 29.80 -13.10 -10.71
C ARG A 258 28.54 -12.24 -10.61
N LYS A 259 28.05 -11.69 -11.73
CA LYS A 259 26.81 -10.91 -11.76
C LYS A 259 25.59 -11.78 -11.40
N ALA A 260 25.52 -13.00 -11.92
CA ALA A 260 24.43 -13.92 -11.61
C ALA A 260 24.44 -14.33 -10.13
N GLU A 261 25.62 -14.57 -9.55
CA GLU A 261 25.76 -14.87 -8.12
C GLU A 261 25.37 -13.67 -7.25
N GLN A 262 25.79 -12.46 -7.61
CA GLN A 262 25.36 -11.23 -6.95
C GLN A 262 23.84 -11.04 -7.02
N GLN A 263 23.22 -11.29 -8.17
CA GLN A 263 21.77 -11.23 -8.33
C GLN A 263 21.06 -12.28 -7.47
N ARG A 264 21.59 -13.51 -7.41
CA ARG A 264 21.06 -14.56 -6.52
C ARG A 264 21.18 -14.17 -5.06
N ALA A 265 22.33 -13.62 -4.65
CA ALA A 265 22.53 -13.14 -3.29
C ALA A 265 21.57 -11.99 -2.95
N ALA A 266 21.37 -11.05 -3.87
CA ALA A 266 20.41 -9.95 -3.70
C ALA A 266 18.97 -10.46 -3.57
N ALA A 267 18.57 -11.43 -4.40
CA ALA A 267 17.25 -12.05 -4.35
C ALA A 267 16.96 -12.79 -3.04
N ARG A 268 17.99 -13.13 -2.26
CA ARG A 268 17.87 -13.77 -0.94
C ARG A 268 17.81 -12.81 0.23
N LYS A 269 17.89 -11.50 0.00
CA LYS A 269 17.72 -10.53 1.08
C LYS A 269 16.27 -10.58 1.59
N PRO A 270 16.05 -10.55 2.92
CA PRO A 270 14.72 -10.56 3.49
C PRO A 270 13.74 -9.56 2.87
N ILE A 271 14.17 -8.31 2.64
CA ILE A 271 13.31 -7.28 2.03
C ILE A 271 12.89 -7.65 0.59
N HIS A 272 13.78 -8.25 -0.20
CA HIS A 272 13.51 -8.64 -1.59
C HIS A 272 12.53 -9.81 -1.66
N ILE A 273 12.63 -10.77 -0.74
CA ILE A 273 11.70 -11.91 -0.65
C ILE A 273 10.30 -11.41 -0.31
N VAL A 274 10.18 -10.59 0.74
CA VAL A 274 8.89 -10.04 1.18
C VAL A 274 8.31 -9.11 0.11
N ALA A 275 9.12 -8.27 -0.53
CA ALA A 275 8.71 -7.44 -1.66
C ALA A 275 8.21 -8.28 -2.85
N THR A 276 8.87 -9.40 -3.16
CA THR A 276 8.44 -10.31 -4.23
C THR A 276 7.09 -10.95 -3.91
N THR A 277 6.90 -11.47 -2.70
CA THR A 277 5.61 -12.01 -2.24
C THR A 277 4.52 -10.96 -2.34
N PHE A 278 4.81 -9.75 -1.88
CA PHE A 278 3.86 -8.65 -1.93
C PHE A 278 3.52 -8.22 -3.37
N GLY A 279 4.53 -8.13 -4.25
CA GLY A 279 4.34 -7.81 -5.67
C GLY A 279 3.48 -8.84 -6.40
N LYS A 280 3.61 -10.14 -6.07
CA LYS A 280 2.72 -11.19 -6.58
C LYS A 280 1.28 -10.97 -6.15
N GLY A 281 1.05 -10.62 -4.88
CA GLY A 281 -0.28 -10.30 -4.38
C GLY A 281 -0.90 -9.08 -5.07
N LEU A 282 -0.14 -8.00 -5.25
CA LEU A 282 -0.61 -6.82 -6.00
C LEU A 282 -0.94 -7.15 -7.45
N LEU A 283 -0.14 -7.99 -8.10
CA LEU A 283 -0.42 -8.47 -9.46
C LEU A 283 -1.71 -9.29 -9.51
N ALA A 284 -1.91 -10.20 -8.56
CA ALA A 284 -3.13 -11.00 -8.48
C ALA A 284 -4.38 -10.12 -8.33
N VAL A 285 -4.33 -9.10 -7.47
CA VAL A 285 -5.41 -8.11 -7.34
C VAL A 285 -5.65 -7.37 -8.66
N SER A 286 -4.57 -6.89 -9.31
CA SER A 286 -4.68 -6.17 -10.58
C SER A 286 -5.30 -7.04 -11.68
N VAL A 287 -4.88 -8.31 -11.80
CA VAL A 287 -5.42 -9.24 -12.80
C VAL A 287 -6.90 -9.55 -12.53
N ALA A 288 -7.26 -9.92 -11.30
CA ALA A 288 -8.65 -10.19 -10.93
C ALA A 288 -9.55 -8.98 -11.22
N ARG A 289 -9.07 -7.76 -10.91
CA ARG A 289 -9.77 -6.52 -11.21
C ARG A 289 -9.92 -6.27 -12.72
N GLN A 290 -8.87 -6.51 -13.51
CA GLN A 290 -8.93 -6.37 -14.97
C GLN A 290 -9.95 -7.31 -15.61
N GLU A 291 -10.04 -8.56 -15.16
CA GLU A 291 -11.04 -9.51 -15.65
C GLU A 291 -12.45 -9.04 -15.38
N TRP A 292 -12.70 -8.58 -14.14
CA TRP A 292 -14.00 -8.03 -13.78
C TRP A 292 -14.38 -6.82 -14.65
N LEU A 293 -13.46 -5.86 -14.79
CA LEU A 293 -13.67 -4.68 -15.62
C LEU A 293 -13.87 -5.04 -17.09
N TYR A 294 -13.22 -6.09 -17.59
CA TYR A 294 -13.43 -6.57 -18.95
C TYR A 294 -14.88 -7.05 -19.17
N GLU A 295 -15.41 -7.82 -18.22
CA GLU A 295 -16.81 -8.28 -18.25
C GLU A 295 -17.80 -7.11 -18.15
N GLU A 296 -17.56 -6.14 -17.25
CA GLU A 296 -18.36 -4.92 -17.14
C GLU A 296 -18.33 -4.11 -18.45
N GLY A 297 -17.14 -3.93 -19.03
CA GLY A 297 -16.96 -3.25 -20.31
C GLY A 297 -17.72 -3.95 -21.45
N ARG A 298 -17.71 -5.29 -21.48
CA ARG A 298 -18.48 -6.06 -22.48
C ARG A 298 -19.99 -5.86 -22.31
N VAL A 299 -20.48 -5.85 -21.07
CA VAL A 299 -21.89 -5.56 -20.74
C VAL A 299 -22.29 -4.16 -21.21
N LEU A 300 -21.47 -3.15 -20.91
CA LEU A 300 -21.74 -1.76 -21.31
C LEU A 300 -21.73 -1.61 -22.83
N ALA A 301 -20.76 -2.22 -23.50
CA ALA A 301 -20.66 -2.22 -24.96
C ALA A 301 -21.87 -2.89 -25.62
N TYR A 302 -22.34 -4.03 -25.10
CA TYR A 302 -23.55 -4.70 -25.61
C TYR A 302 -24.80 -3.80 -25.47
N ARG A 303 -24.85 -2.98 -24.43
CA ARG A 303 -25.96 -2.05 -24.20
C ARG A 303 -25.93 -0.81 -25.10
N LEU A 304 -24.84 -0.54 -25.82
CA LEU A 304 -24.76 0.51 -26.84
C LEU A 304 -25.52 0.08 -28.10
N ASN A 305 -26.85 0.19 -28.08
CA ASN A 305 -27.70 -0.14 -29.22
C ASN A 305 -28.24 1.11 -29.92
N ALA A 306 -28.70 0.95 -31.17
CA ALA A 306 -29.22 2.03 -32.01
C ALA A 306 -30.56 2.64 -31.52
N GLY A 307 -31.23 2.01 -30.54
CA GLY A 307 -32.50 2.49 -29.98
C GLY A 307 -32.34 3.48 -28.83
N LEU A 308 -31.10 3.82 -28.43
CA LEU A 308 -30.84 4.78 -27.35
C LEU A 308 -31.06 6.22 -27.82
N SER A 309 -31.50 7.07 -26.88
CA SER A 309 -31.43 8.52 -27.10
C SER A 309 -29.97 8.97 -27.26
N THR A 310 -29.73 10.10 -27.94
CA THR A 310 -28.37 10.63 -28.09
C THR A 310 -27.68 10.89 -26.74
N ALA A 311 -28.44 11.34 -25.73
CA ALA A 311 -27.91 11.57 -24.39
C ALA A 311 -27.50 10.25 -23.71
N ASP A 312 -28.37 9.23 -23.74
CA ASP A 312 -28.09 7.92 -23.15
C ASP A 312 -26.92 7.21 -23.83
N TYR A 313 -26.83 7.34 -25.15
CA TYR A 313 -25.70 6.79 -25.91
C TYR A 313 -24.38 7.44 -25.48
N ARG A 314 -24.33 8.78 -25.41
CA ARG A 314 -23.13 9.50 -24.97
C ARG A 314 -22.72 9.11 -23.55
N GLN A 315 -23.68 8.99 -22.64
CA GLN A 315 -23.40 8.57 -21.27
C GLN A 315 -22.82 7.16 -21.23
N ARG A 316 -23.46 6.18 -21.89
CA ARG A 316 -22.98 4.80 -21.90
C ARG A 316 -21.62 4.65 -22.60
N LEU A 317 -21.36 5.47 -23.62
CA LEU A 317 -20.07 5.52 -24.28
C LEU A 317 -18.99 6.03 -23.32
N ALA A 318 -19.28 7.09 -22.58
CA ALA A 318 -18.37 7.62 -21.56
C ALA A 318 -18.11 6.59 -20.44
N ASP A 319 -19.14 5.90 -19.97
CA ASP A 319 -19.02 4.81 -18.99
C ASP A 319 -18.10 3.69 -19.51
N THR A 320 -18.28 3.28 -20.77
CA THR A 320 -17.44 2.26 -21.43
C THR A 320 -15.99 2.74 -21.55
N GLN A 321 -15.78 3.99 -21.94
CA GLN A 321 -14.45 4.60 -22.04
C GLN A 321 -13.75 4.67 -20.66
N ALA A 322 -14.50 4.94 -19.59
CA ALA A 322 -13.97 4.95 -18.23
C ALA A 322 -13.48 3.56 -17.79
N VAL A 323 -14.23 2.49 -18.11
CA VAL A 323 -13.79 1.11 -17.86
C VAL A 323 -12.50 0.78 -18.62
N VAL A 324 -12.43 1.14 -19.90
CA VAL A 324 -11.22 0.94 -20.72
C VAL A 324 -10.02 1.70 -20.14
N ALA A 325 -10.23 2.94 -19.69
CA ALA A 325 -9.19 3.72 -19.03
C ALA A 325 -8.71 3.06 -17.73
N ALA A 326 -9.62 2.52 -16.91
CA ALA A 326 -9.27 1.78 -15.69
C ALA A 326 -8.43 0.53 -15.99
N ILE A 327 -8.82 -0.27 -16.99
CA ILE A 327 -8.05 -1.44 -17.45
C ILE A 327 -6.65 -1.04 -17.90
N ASN A 328 -6.54 0.02 -18.71
CA ASN A 328 -5.24 0.51 -19.17
C ASN A 328 -4.38 1.04 -18.01
N GLY A 329 -4.99 1.71 -17.02
CA GLY A 329 -4.32 2.11 -15.79
C GLY A 329 -3.72 0.91 -15.04
N LEU A 330 -4.50 -0.15 -14.85
CA LEU A 330 -4.06 -1.38 -14.19
C LEU A 330 -2.92 -2.10 -14.93
N ARG A 331 -2.94 -2.10 -16.26
CA ARG A 331 -1.87 -2.66 -17.10
C ARG A 331 -0.57 -1.86 -17.00
N ASN A 332 -0.68 -0.55 -16.92
CA ASN A 332 0.48 0.36 -16.92
C ASN A 332 1.07 0.57 -15.52
N ALA A 333 0.35 0.24 -14.45
CA ALA A 333 0.78 0.51 -13.07
C ALA A 333 1.96 -0.34 -12.58
N ASP A 334 2.32 -1.43 -13.27
CA ASP A 334 3.44 -2.33 -12.93
C ASP A 334 3.55 -2.64 -11.42
N PRO A 335 2.56 -3.37 -10.85
CA PRO A 335 2.54 -3.66 -9.42
C PRO A 335 3.79 -4.41 -8.95
N THR A 336 4.33 -5.29 -9.78
CA THR A 336 5.55 -6.05 -9.50
C THR A 336 6.79 -5.15 -9.45
N GLY A 337 6.96 -4.27 -10.43
CA GLY A 337 8.07 -3.33 -10.44
C GLY A 337 7.97 -2.30 -9.32
N THR A 338 6.77 -1.92 -8.90
CA THR A 338 6.55 -1.07 -7.71
C THR A 338 7.07 -1.74 -6.43
N ALA A 339 6.76 -3.03 -6.24
CA ALA A 339 7.31 -3.82 -5.13
C ALA A 339 8.85 -3.95 -5.21
N GLN A 340 9.40 -4.14 -6.41
CA GLN A 340 10.86 -4.16 -6.60
C GLN A 340 11.50 -2.82 -6.27
N ASP A 341 10.86 -1.70 -6.63
CA ASP A 341 11.38 -0.37 -6.34
C ASP A 341 11.30 -0.02 -4.85
N MET A 342 10.37 -0.61 -4.09
CA MET A 342 10.41 -0.59 -2.62
C MET A 342 11.69 -1.25 -2.09
N ALA A 343 12.06 -2.42 -2.61
CA ALA A 343 13.29 -3.10 -2.22
C ALA A 343 14.54 -2.32 -2.65
N LYS A 344 14.53 -1.68 -3.83
CA LYS A 344 15.62 -0.78 -4.25
C LYS A 344 15.73 0.46 -3.38
N ALA A 345 14.62 1.05 -2.95
CA ALA A 345 14.64 2.17 -2.00
C ALA A 345 15.25 1.76 -0.66
N HIS A 346 14.99 0.53 -0.20
CA HIS A 346 15.66 -0.05 0.95
C HIS A 346 17.17 -0.27 0.71
N ASP A 347 17.56 -0.87 -0.41
CA ASP A 347 18.98 -1.04 -0.78
C ASP A 347 19.72 0.31 -0.82
N ALA A 348 19.08 1.35 -1.37
CA ALA A 348 19.64 2.70 -1.43
C ALA A 348 19.79 3.31 -0.03
N LEU A 349 18.85 3.05 0.88
CA LEU A 349 18.98 3.45 2.29
C LEU A 349 20.15 2.72 2.95
N ALA A 350 20.29 1.41 2.71
CA ALA A 350 21.43 0.64 3.20
C ALA A 350 22.76 1.18 2.67
N ALA A 351 22.82 1.58 1.39
CA ALA A 351 23.99 2.21 0.79
C ALA A 351 24.31 3.57 1.41
N ALA A 352 23.30 4.43 1.62
CA ALA A 352 23.45 5.72 2.28
C ALA A 352 23.95 5.60 3.73
N LEU A 353 23.49 4.59 4.47
CA LEU A 353 23.95 4.30 5.84
C LEU A 353 25.35 3.68 5.90
N ARG A 354 25.85 3.12 4.81
CA ARG A 354 27.27 2.71 4.68
C ARG A 354 28.14 3.92 4.31
N ASN A 355 27.68 4.74 3.37
CA ASN A 355 28.43 5.82 2.75
C ASN A 355 27.62 7.13 2.70
N PRO A 356 27.45 7.84 3.82
CA PRO A 356 26.52 8.99 3.95
C PRO A 356 26.89 10.23 3.13
N LYS A 357 28.10 10.27 2.54
CA LYS A 357 28.57 11.38 1.71
C LYS A 357 28.19 11.23 0.23
N THR A 358 28.16 10.00 -0.28
CA THR A 358 28.07 9.75 -1.73
C THR A 358 26.73 9.18 -2.16
N ALA A 359 26.01 8.47 -1.28
CA ALA A 359 24.80 7.72 -1.64
C ALA A 359 23.48 8.41 -1.25
N TYR A 360 23.51 9.63 -0.71
CA TYR A 360 22.28 10.33 -0.31
C TYR A 360 21.44 10.78 -1.51
N ALA A 361 22.08 11.19 -2.62
CA ALA A 361 21.36 11.54 -3.85
C ALA A 361 20.61 10.33 -4.44
N ASP A 362 21.27 9.16 -4.45
CA ASP A 362 20.67 7.90 -4.90
C ASP A 362 19.49 7.49 -4.01
N LEU A 363 19.59 7.68 -2.69
CA LEU A 363 18.49 7.46 -1.75
C LEU A 363 17.27 8.33 -2.07
N LEU A 364 17.48 9.63 -2.28
CA LEU A 364 16.40 10.57 -2.62
C LEU A 364 15.70 10.14 -3.92
N ALA A 365 16.47 9.80 -4.96
CA ALA A 365 15.95 9.36 -6.24
C ALA A 365 15.16 8.04 -6.12
N ALA A 366 15.67 7.07 -5.35
CA ALA A 366 15.01 5.77 -5.17
C ALA A 366 13.69 5.90 -4.40
N ILE A 367 13.64 6.71 -3.33
CA ILE A 367 12.41 6.96 -2.57
C ILE A 367 11.39 7.73 -3.40
N GLY A 368 11.82 8.74 -4.17
CA GLY A 368 10.94 9.46 -5.08
C GLY A 368 10.31 8.53 -6.11
N THR A 369 11.13 7.72 -6.79
CA THR A 369 10.66 6.74 -7.78
C THR A 369 9.67 5.75 -7.17
N PHE A 370 9.96 5.23 -5.98
CA PHE A 370 9.05 4.34 -5.27
C PHE A 370 7.71 5.02 -4.98
N ALA A 371 7.73 6.22 -4.39
CA ALA A 371 6.52 6.97 -4.06
C ALA A 371 5.63 7.25 -5.29
N ASP A 372 6.25 7.67 -6.41
CA ASP A 372 5.53 7.95 -7.66
C ASP A 372 4.84 6.69 -8.20
N LYS A 373 5.53 5.54 -8.16
CA LYS A 373 4.94 4.26 -8.56
C LYS A 373 3.85 3.77 -7.61
N VAL A 374 3.99 3.99 -6.30
CA VAL A 374 2.91 3.71 -5.35
C VAL A 374 1.65 4.51 -5.68
N ALA A 375 1.80 5.80 -5.98
CA ALA A 375 0.68 6.65 -6.38
C ALA A 375 0.02 6.14 -7.67
N ALA A 376 0.81 5.68 -8.65
CA ALA A 376 0.29 5.08 -9.88
C ALA A 376 -0.51 3.79 -9.61
N VAL A 377 0.03 2.87 -8.79
CA VAL A 377 -0.67 1.63 -8.38
C VAL A 377 -1.95 1.95 -7.61
N GLN A 378 -1.89 2.87 -6.65
CA GLN A 378 -3.06 3.30 -5.88
C GLN A 378 -4.14 3.86 -6.79
N SER A 379 -3.78 4.77 -7.69
CA SER A 379 -4.73 5.36 -8.64
C SER A 379 -5.34 4.30 -9.55
N ALA A 380 -4.57 3.32 -10.01
CA ALA A 380 -5.06 2.25 -10.87
C ALA A 380 -6.01 1.30 -10.13
N LEU A 381 -5.69 0.93 -8.88
CA LEU A 381 -6.53 0.06 -8.06
C LEU A 381 -7.80 0.77 -7.55
N ALA A 382 -7.73 2.08 -7.31
CA ALA A 382 -8.87 2.88 -6.88
C ALA A 382 -9.81 3.28 -8.03
N ALA A 383 -9.43 3.04 -9.29
CA ALA A 383 -10.27 3.35 -10.44
C ALA A 383 -11.58 2.54 -10.38
N ALA A 384 -12.67 3.24 -10.04
CA ALA A 384 -13.98 2.64 -9.94
C ALA A 384 -14.56 2.31 -11.33
N GLY A 385 -15.31 1.21 -11.41
CA GLY A 385 -16.23 1.00 -12.51
C GLY A 385 -17.40 1.98 -12.45
N PRO A 386 -18.03 2.32 -13.59
CA PRO A 386 -19.18 3.23 -13.65
C PRO A 386 -20.34 2.77 -12.75
N SER A 387 -20.47 1.47 -12.48
CA SER A 387 -21.50 0.90 -11.60
C SER A 387 -21.47 1.43 -10.16
N ALA A 388 -20.33 1.94 -9.67
CA ALA A 388 -20.21 2.46 -8.30
C ALA A 388 -20.84 3.85 -8.08
N THR A 389 -21.11 4.62 -9.15
CA THR A 389 -21.50 6.04 -9.04
C THR A 389 -23.02 6.28 -8.93
N LYS A 390 -23.88 5.28 -9.18
CA LYS A 390 -25.34 5.46 -9.24
C LYS A 390 -26.11 5.21 -7.93
N LYS A 391 -25.54 5.56 -6.77
CA LYS A 391 -26.24 5.38 -5.48
C LYS A 391 -27.25 6.48 -5.11
N GLY A 392 -27.54 7.44 -5.98
CA GLY A 392 -28.57 8.44 -5.70
C GLY A 392 -28.88 9.34 -6.88
N SER A 393 -30.03 9.13 -7.50
CA SER A 393 -30.83 10.14 -8.20
C SER A 393 -32.25 9.63 -8.32
#